data_AF-A0A2R6EIL0-F1
#
_entry.id   AF-A0A2R6EIL0-F1
#
_cell.length_a   1.000
_cell.length_b   1.000
_cell.length_c   1.000
_cell.angle_alpha   90.00
_cell.angle_beta   90.00
_cell.angle_gamma   90.00
#
_symmetry.space_group_name_H-M   'P 1'
#
loop_
_entity.id
_entity.type
_entity.pdbx_description
1 polymer ?
#
loop_
_entity_poly.entity_id
_entity_poly.type
_entity_poly.pdbx_seq_one_letter_code
_entity_poly.pdbx_strand_id
1 'polypeptide(L)'
;MEFWDDIVADMEATAEEYEADGWETLLLHPGDVTTLSPGEDDERFGVDVLVPDDEFEAVEELLAGPASIDSYEAFRAMGDGLVLFVVAMEDREQELAVLYPGYYDVQDAQAMLQAAQRESEMRTYLRTLSNEYIEFTHDEPENFAPPTGEE
;
A
#
# COMPACT_ATOMS: atom_id res chain seq x y z
N MET A 1 -8.13 16.56 -7.81
CA MET A 1 -8.32 16.02 -6.45
C MET A 1 -9.46 15.01 -6.39
N GLU A 2 -10.31 14.89 -7.41
CA GLU A 2 -11.40 13.90 -7.48
C GLU A 2 -10.91 12.45 -7.39
N PHE A 3 -9.71 12.13 -7.91
CA PHE A 3 -9.17 10.76 -7.90
C PHE A 3 -8.82 10.24 -6.49
N TRP A 4 -8.45 11.12 -5.56
CA TRP A 4 -8.14 10.69 -4.18
C TRP A 4 -9.41 10.34 -3.40
N ASP A 5 -10.45 11.16 -3.56
CA ASP A 5 -11.75 10.87 -2.95
C ASP A 5 -12.34 9.57 -3.51
N ASP A 6 -12.17 9.32 -4.81
CA ASP A 6 -12.61 8.10 -5.49
C ASP A 6 -11.88 6.85 -4.99
N ILE A 7 -10.54 6.90 -4.83
CA ILE A 7 -9.77 5.75 -4.33
C ILE A 7 -10.04 5.47 -2.84
N VAL A 8 -10.29 6.52 -2.05
CA VAL A 8 -10.69 6.35 -0.64
C VAL A 8 -12.06 5.71 -0.57
N ALA A 9 -13.02 6.12 -1.41
CA ALA A 9 -14.33 5.49 -1.48
C ALA A 9 -14.25 4.03 -1.96
N ASP A 10 -13.36 3.72 -2.90
CA ASP A 10 -13.11 2.34 -3.35
C ASP A 10 -12.50 1.47 -2.24
N MET A 11 -11.58 2.03 -1.45
CA MET A 11 -11.04 1.39 -0.26
C MET A 11 -12.13 1.12 0.79
N GLU A 12 -12.98 2.11 1.08
CA GLU A 12 -14.09 1.95 2.02
C GLU A 12 -15.06 0.86 1.56
N ALA A 13 -15.40 0.83 0.27
CA ALA A 13 -16.25 -0.22 -0.30
C ALA A 13 -15.60 -1.61 -0.19
N THR A 14 -14.30 -1.71 -0.43
CA THR A 14 -13.54 -2.96 -0.27
C THR A 14 -13.56 -3.44 1.19
N ALA A 15 -13.38 -2.52 2.14
CA ALA A 15 -13.46 -2.84 3.57
C ALA A 15 -14.87 -3.34 3.96
N GLU A 16 -15.93 -2.72 3.46
CA GLU A 16 -17.31 -3.18 3.69
C GLU A 16 -17.53 -4.62 3.18
N GLU A 17 -16.87 -5.02 2.08
CA GLU A 17 -16.93 -6.40 1.58
C GLU A 17 -16.22 -7.40 2.53
N TYR A 18 -15.05 -7.03 3.06
CA TYR A 18 -14.35 -7.83 4.07
C TYR A 18 -15.17 -7.96 5.36
N GLU A 19 -15.72 -6.86 5.88
CA GLU A 19 -16.58 -6.88 7.07
C GLU A 19 -17.84 -7.73 6.84
N ALA A 20 -18.39 -7.73 5.63
CA ALA A 20 -19.54 -8.58 5.27
C ALA A 20 -19.19 -10.07 5.25
N ASP A 21 -17.94 -10.44 4.96
CA ASP A 21 -17.42 -11.81 5.08
C ASP A 21 -17.07 -12.19 6.54
N GLY A 22 -17.10 -11.22 7.46
CA GLY A 22 -16.86 -11.40 8.89
C GLY A 22 -15.46 -11.02 9.35
N TRP A 23 -14.69 -10.35 8.49
CA TRP A 23 -13.33 -9.91 8.79
C TRP A 23 -13.32 -8.58 9.55
N GLU A 24 -12.28 -8.37 10.35
CA GLU A 24 -12.01 -7.07 10.98
C GLU A 24 -11.16 -6.22 10.04
N THR A 25 -11.61 -5.00 9.70
CA THR A 25 -10.91 -4.12 8.77
C THR A 25 -10.32 -2.89 9.44
N LEU A 26 -9.06 -2.59 9.16
CA LEU A 26 -8.40 -1.35 9.55
C LEU A 26 -8.10 -0.52 8.30
N LEU A 27 -8.77 0.63 8.17
CA LEU A 27 -8.55 1.54 7.05
C LEU A 27 -7.55 2.62 7.45
N LEU A 28 -6.48 2.77 6.66
CA LEU A 28 -5.47 3.80 6.87
C LEU A 28 -5.73 4.99 5.94
N HIS A 29 -5.57 6.20 6.47
CA HIS A 29 -5.80 7.45 5.76
C HIS A 29 -4.49 8.22 5.59
N PRO A 30 -3.63 7.81 4.66
CA PRO A 30 -2.34 8.46 4.49
C PRO A 30 -2.50 9.91 4.04
N GLY A 31 -1.71 10.78 4.67
CA GLY A 31 -1.67 12.21 4.35
C GLY A 31 -0.82 12.52 3.12
N ASP A 32 0.13 11.64 2.77
CA ASP A 32 0.98 11.76 1.59
C ASP A 32 1.52 10.37 1.20
N VAL A 33 1.71 10.15 -0.11
CA VAL A 33 2.29 8.93 -0.65
C VAL A 33 3.37 9.29 -1.64
N THR A 34 4.57 8.74 -1.44
CA THR A 34 5.76 9.04 -2.22
C THR A 34 6.42 7.74 -2.68
N THR A 35 7.00 7.72 -3.88
CA THR A 35 7.80 6.58 -4.34
C THR A 35 9.27 6.72 -3.96
N LEU A 36 9.82 5.66 -3.39
CA LEU A 36 11.25 5.51 -3.15
C LEU A 36 11.88 4.82 -4.34
N SER A 37 12.87 5.49 -4.92
CA SER A 37 13.70 4.94 -5.98
C SER A 37 15.11 4.74 -5.46
N PRO A 38 15.76 3.61 -5.79
CA PRO A 38 17.11 3.36 -5.32
C PRO A 38 18.06 4.38 -5.96
N GLY A 39 18.77 5.13 -5.11
CA GLY A 39 19.75 6.14 -5.48
C GLY A 39 21.18 5.68 -5.19
N GLU A 40 22.15 6.59 -5.38
CA GLU A 40 23.56 6.32 -5.10
C GLU A 40 23.86 6.15 -3.60
N ASP A 41 23.08 6.80 -2.73
CA ASP A 41 23.28 6.81 -1.28
C ASP A 41 22.18 6.04 -0.50
N ASP A 42 21.11 5.61 -1.18
CA ASP A 42 19.97 4.93 -0.56
C ASP A 42 19.48 3.81 -1.47
N GLU A 43 19.64 2.56 -1.01
CA GLU A 43 19.25 1.37 -1.79
C GLU A 43 17.76 1.04 -1.62
N ARG A 44 17.00 1.82 -0.82
CA ARG A 44 15.59 1.55 -0.60
C ARG A 44 14.80 1.89 -1.85
N PHE A 45 13.86 1.01 -2.15
CA PHE A 45 12.91 1.18 -3.23
C PHE A 45 11.54 0.73 -2.72
N GLY A 46 10.47 1.32 -3.24
CA GLY A 46 9.12 0.97 -2.86
C GLY A 46 8.22 2.18 -2.70
N VAL A 47 7.12 1.99 -1.97
CA VAL A 47 6.16 3.05 -1.67
C VAL A 47 6.35 3.49 -0.23
N ASP A 48 6.42 4.79 -0.02
CA ASP A 48 6.44 5.44 1.29
C ASP A 48 5.08 6.09 1.54
N VAL A 49 4.41 5.64 2.60
CA VAL A 49 3.02 5.96 2.91
C VAL A 49 2.99 6.67 4.26
N LEU A 50 2.71 7.97 4.25
CA LEU A 50 2.65 8.79 5.46
C LEU A 50 1.31 8.63 6.15
N VAL A 51 1.27 7.87 7.23
CA VAL A 51 0.07 7.65 8.05
C VAL A 51 0.07 8.51 9.32
N PRO A 52 -1.11 8.90 9.83
CA PRO A 52 -1.26 9.49 11.14
C PRO A 52 -0.79 8.56 12.27
N ASP A 53 -0.31 9.16 13.37
CA ASP A 53 0.27 8.43 14.51
C ASP A 53 -0.74 7.44 15.13
N ASP A 54 -2.00 7.83 15.31
CA ASP A 54 -3.08 6.99 15.88
C ASP A 54 -3.33 5.72 15.05
N GLU A 55 -3.33 5.86 13.72
CA GLU A 55 -3.51 4.73 12.80
C GLU A 55 -2.26 3.86 12.70
N PHE A 56 -1.07 4.47 12.78
CA PHE A 56 0.19 3.76 12.83
C PHE A 56 0.31 2.91 14.11
N GLU A 57 0.00 3.50 15.27
CA GLU A 57 -0.04 2.81 16.56
C GLU A 57 -1.00 1.61 16.49
N ALA A 58 -2.16 1.75 15.84
CA ALA A 58 -3.09 0.63 15.64
C ALA A 58 -2.47 -0.52 14.84
N VAL A 59 -1.74 -0.22 13.76
CA VAL A 59 -1.01 -1.24 12.98
C VAL A 59 0.10 -1.88 13.82
N GLU A 60 0.85 -1.09 14.59
CA GLU A 60 1.87 -1.63 15.48
C GLU A 60 1.30 -2.55 16.56
N GLU A 61 0.17 -2.17 17.18
CA GLU A 61 -0.49 -3.01 18.18
C GLU A 61 -0.99 -4.32 17.58
N LEU A 62 -1.50 -4.29 16.34
CA LEU A 62 -1.89 -5.48 15.60
C LEU A 62 -0.69 -6.41 15.37
N LEU A 63 0.40 -5.89 14.83
CA LEU A 63 1.63 -6.64 14.54
C LEU A 63 2.37 -7.11 15.80
N ALA A 64 2.24 -6.39 16.91
CA ALA A 64 2.77 -6.82 18.21
C ALA A 64 1.94 -7.96 18.82
N GLY A 65 0.70 -8.12 18.35
CA GLY A 65 -0.21 -9.18 18.72
C GLY A 65 0.04 -10.50 17.98
N PRO A 66 -1.00 -11.34 17.83
CA PRO A 66 -0.91 -12.55 17.04
C PRO A 66 -1.02 -12.31 15.52
N ALA A 67 -1.33 -11.07 15.08
CA ALA A 67 -1.56 -10.79 13.68
C ALA A 67 -0.24 -10.84 12.89
N SER A 68 -0.24 -11.61 11.80
CA SER A 68 0.83 -11.75 10.82
C SER A 68 0.24 -11.61 9.43
N ILE A 69 0.67 -10.58 8.71
CA ILE A 69 0.26 -10.38 7.31
C ILE A 69 0.91 -11.48 6.46
N ASP A 70 0.12 -12.47 6.08
CA ASP A 70 0.54 -13.62 5.28
C ASP A 70 0.09 -13.52 3.82
N SER A 71 -0.78 -12.56 3.50
CA SER A 71 -1.22 -12.29 2.14
C SER A 71 -1.51 -10.81 1.96
N TYR A 72 -1.59 -10.39 0.70
CA TYR A 72 -2.11 -9.08 0.36
C TYR A 72 -2.82 -9.14 -0.99
N GLU A 73 -3.74 -8.21 -1.20
CA GLU A 73 -4.36 -7.93 -2.48
C GLU A 73 -4.13 -6.46 -2.81
N ALA A 74 -3.84 -6.15 -4.07
CA ALA A 74 -3.59 -4.78 -4.52
C ALA A 74 -4.47 -4.46 -5.72
N PHE A 75 -5.42 -3.57 -5.52
CA PHE A 75 -6.32 -3.04 -6.52
C PHE A 75 -5.68 -1.81 -7.13
N ARG A 76 -5.75 -1.64 -8.45
CA ARG A 76 -5.12 -0.52 -9.15
C ARG A 76 -6.04 0.09 -10.19
N ALA A 77 -5.98 1.40 -10.28
CA ALA A 77 -6.65 2.21 -11.28
C ALA A 77 -5.64 3.19 -11.89
N MET A 78 -5.86 3.58 -13.14
CA MET A 78 -5.05 4.61 -13.80
C MET A 78 -5.94 5.81 -14.14
N GLY A 79 -5.50 6.99 -13.75
CA GLY A 79 -6.21 8.25 -14.02
C GLY A 79 -5.22 9.38 -14.27
N ASP A 80 -5.35 10.08 -15.41
CA ASP A 80 -4.54 11.26 -15.76
C ASP A 80 -3.00 11.06 -15.68
N GLY A 81 -2.52 9.83 -15.93
CA GLY A 81 -1.09 9.48 -15.85
C GLY A 81 -0.58 9.10 -14.46
N LEU A 82 -1.45 9.18 -13.44
CA LEU A 82 -1.22 8.65 -12.11
C LEU A 82 -1.76 7.23 -12.02
N VAL A 83 -1.03 6.36 -11.32
CA VAL A 83 -1.55 5.07 -10.87
C VAL A 83 -2.02 5.27 -9.44
N LEU A 84 -3.30 5.01 -9.23
CA LEU A 84 -3.90 4.91 -7.91
C LEU A 84 -4.04 3.43 -7.57
N PHE A 85 -3.83 3.08 -6.32
CA PHE A 85 -3.97 1.71 -5.88
C PHE A 85 -4.46 1.64 -4.43
N VAL A 86 -5.14 0.56 -4.09
CA VAL A 86 -5.49 0.21 -2.72
C VAL A 86 -4.82 -1.10 -2.42
N VAL A 87 -4.06 -1.17 -1.34
CA VAL A 87 -3.49 -2.43 -0.85
C VAL A 87 -4.29 -2.89 0.35
N ALA A 88 -4.83 -4.09 0.29
CA ALA A 88 -5.43 -4.81 1.41
C ALA A 88 -4.44 -5.86 1.89
N MET A 89 -3.81 -5.64 3.03
CA MET A 89 -2.95 -6.61 3.71
C MET A 89 -3.80 -7.52 4.57
N GLU A 90 -3.76 -8.81 4.30
CA GLU A 90 -4.67 -9.79 4.89
C GLU A 90 -3.93 -10.70 5.88
N ASP A 91 -4.55 -10.91 7.03
CA ASP A 91 -4.28 -11.97 7.97
C ASP A 91 -5.43 -12.97 7.94
N ARG A 92 -5.18 -14.12 7.31
CA ARG A 92 -6.17 -15.20 7.19
C ARG A 92 -6.38 -15.97 8.48
N GLU A 93 -5.45 -15.92 9.43
CA GLU A 93 -5.56 -16.65 10.69
C GLU A 93 -6.47 -15.92 11.69
N GLN A 94 -6.39 -14.61 11.67
CA GLN A 94 -7.12 -13.68 12.54
C GLN A 94 -8.34 -13.06 11.85
N GLU A 95 -8.56 -13.36 10.57
CA GLU A 95 -9.65 -12.79 9.75
C GLU A 95 -9.59 -11.25 9.78
N LEU A 96 -8.40 -10.68 9.53
CA LEU A 96 -8.15 -9.25 9.61
C LEU A 96 -7.59 -8.71 8.30
N ALA A 97 -8.00 -7.51 7.90
CA ALA A 97 -7.50 -6.83 6.71
C ALA A 97 -7.12 -5.38 7.02
N VAL A 98 -5.87 -4.99 6.71
CA VAL A 98 -5.40 -3.59 6.79
C VAL A 98 -5.36 -3.01 5.39
N LEU A 99 -6.22 -2.02 5.13
CA LEU A 99 -6.34 -1.39 3.82
C LEU A 99 -5.69 -0.01 3.83
N TYR A 100 -4.92 0.31 2.80
CA TYR A 100 -4.41 1.66 2.59
C TYR A 100 -4.43 2.07 1.12
N PRO A 101 -4.83 3.32 0.80
CA PRO A 101 -4.76 3.86 -0.53
C PRO A 101 -3.38 4.44 -0.80
N GLY A 102 -2.98 4.38 -2.05
CA GLY A 102 -1.70 4.86 -2.56
C GLY A 102 -1.84 5.48 -3.93
N TYR A 103 -0.91 6.35 -4.28
CA TYR A 103 -0.75 6.82 -5.64
C TYR A 103 0.71 7.02 -5.98
N TYR A 104 1.03 6.92 -7.26
CA TYR A 104 2.30 7.36 -7.80
C TYR A 104 2.17 7.86 -9.23
N ASP A 105 3.11 8.72 -9.63
CA ASP A 105 3.26 9.12 -11.02
C ASP A 105 4.10 8.09 -11.78
N VAL A 106 3.59 7.61 -12.91
CA VAL A 106 4.26 6.55 -13.70
C VAL A 106 5.62 7.01 -14.22
N GLN A 107 5.81 8.30 -14.47
CA GLN A 107 7.10 8.84 -14.92
C GLN A 107 8.13 8.85 -13.78
N ASP A 108 7.71 9.19 -12.56
CA ASP A 108 8.58 9.23 -11.38
C ASP A 108 8.92 7.83 -10.86
N ALA A 109 7.94 6.93 -10.88
CA ALA A 109 8.05 5.57 -10.33
C ALA A 109 8.84 4.59 -11.21
N GLN A 110 9.37 4.99 -12.38
CA GLN A 110 10.06 4.06 -13.29
C GLN A 110 11.29 3.39 -12.66
N ALA A 111 12.02 4.11 -11.82
CA ALA A 111 13.20 3.57 -11.15
C ALA A 111 12.80 2.59 -10.04
N MET A 112 11.78 2.94 -9.25
CA MET A 112 11.15 2.04 -8.28
C MET A 112 10.65 0.74 -8.94
N LEU A 113 9.87 0.83 -10.02
CA LEU A 113 9.31 -0.34 -10.71
C LEU A 113 10.39 -1.24 -11.33
N GLN A 114 11.49 -0.66 -11.81
CA GLN A 114 12.63 -1.45 -12.30
C GLN A 114 13.35 -2.18 -11.17
N ALA A 115 13.51 -1.52 -10.01
CA ALA A 115 14.10 -2.14 -8.84
C ALA A 115 13.23 -3.30 -8.31
N ALA A 116 11.93 -3.05 -8.19
CA ALA A 116 10.98 -4.06 -7.74
C ALA A 116 10.93 -5.28 -8.68
N GLN A 117 10.93 -5.06 -10.00
CA GLN A 117 11.01 -6.16 -10.96
C GLN A 117 12.34 -6.93 -10.90
N ARG A 118 13.44 -6.22 -10.61
CA ARG A 118 14.76 -6.85 -10.51
C ARG A 118 14.85 -7.75 -9.28
N GLU A 119 14.36 -7.26 -8.14
CA GLU A 119 14.37 -8.00 -6.88
C GLU A 119 13.20 -8.98 -6.78
N SER A 120 12.21 -8.89 -7.69
CA SER A 120 10.97 -9.69 -7.68
C SER A 120 10.15 -9.50 -6.41
N GLU A 121 10.30 -8.36 -5.74
CA GLU A 121 9.55 -7.97 -4.54
C GLU A 121 9.27 -6.46 -4.62
N MET A 122 8.17 -6.00 -4.02
CA MET A 122 7.89 -4.59 -3.79
C MET A 122 7.89 -4.34 -2.28
N ARG A 123 8.39 -3.18 -1.84
CA ARG A 123 8.35 -2.80 -0.43
C ARG A 123 7.42 -1.64 -0.20
N THR A 124 6.75 -1.65 0.94
CA THR A 124 5.95 -0.53 1.40
C THR A 124 6.42 -0.11 2.79
N TYR A 125 6.58 1.18 2.98
CA TYR A 125 7.02 1.80 4.21
C TYR A 125 5.86 2.63 4.75
N LEU A 126 5.10 2.09 5.71
CA LEU A 126 4.17 2.89 6.48
C LEU A 126 5.00 3.76 7.42
N ARG A 127 4.96 5.08 7.29
CA ARG A 127 5.73 5.98 8.14
C ARG A 127 4.87 7.03 8.82
N THR A 128 5.33 7.51 9.97
CA THR A 128 4.74 8.65 10.67
C THR A 128 5.50 9.94 10.37
N LEU A 129 4.92 11.08 10.78
CA LEU A 129 5.62 12.38 10.75
C LEU A 129 6.88 12.40 11.63
N SER A 130 6.94 11.51 12.63
CA SER A 130 8.09 11.34 13.52
C SER A 130 9.24 10.54 12.90
N ASN A 131 9.09 10.11 11.63
CA ASN A 131 10.07 9.32 10.88
C ASN A 131 10.26 7.89 11.42
N GLU A 132 9.29 7.38 12.17
CA GLU A 132 9.15 5.96 12.48
C GLU A 132 8.47 5.27 11.31
N TYR A 133 8.84 4.02 11.03
CA TYR A 133 8.27 3.29 9.91
C TYR A 133 8.21 1.77 10.14
N ILE A 134 7.22 1.15 9.51
CA ILE A 134 7.06 -0.31 9.39
C ILE A 134 7.29 -0.66 7.93
N GLU A 135 8.16 -1.63 7.68
CA GLU A 135 8.42 -2.17 6.35
C GLU A 135 7.55 -3.41 6.12
N PHE A 136 6.84 -3.41 5.00
CA PHE A 136 6.15 -4.56 4.44
C PHE A 136 6.80 -4.98 3.13
N THR A 137 6.89 -6.29 2.91
CA THR A 137 7.42 -6.87 1.67
C THR A 137 6.31 -7.61 0.94
N HIS A 138 6.20 -7.35 -0.36
CA HIS A 138 5.21 -7.88 -1.26
C HIS A 138 5.89 -8.72 -2.34
N ASP A 139 5.63 -10.02 -2.38
CA ASP A 139 6.32 -10.96 -3.29
C ASP A 139 5.87 -10.85 -4.77
N GLU A 140 4.83 -10.05 -5.08
CA GLU A 140 4.31 -9.87 -6.44
C GLU A 140 4.35 -8.39 -6.85
N PRO A 141 5.54 -7.87 -7.24
CA PRO A 141 5.69 -6.46 -7.60
C PRO A 141 4.88 -6.07 -8.84
N GLU A 142 4.45 -7.04 -9.64
CA GLU A 142 3.57 -6.82 -10.78
C GLU A 142 2.19 -6.28 -10.39
N ASN A 143 1.73 -6.51 -9.15
CA ASN A 143 0.48 -5.94 -8.65
C ASN A 143 0.55 -4.42 -8.51
N PHE A 144 1.75 -3.90 -8.23
CA PHE A 144 2.01 -2.46 -8.14
C PHE A 144 2.37 -1.83 -9.48
N ALA A 145 2.61 -2.61 -10.53
CA ALA A 145 2.88 -2.07 -11.85
C ALA A 145 1.62 -1.42 -12.44
N PRO A 146 1.75 -0.41 -13.33
CA PRO A 146 0.60 0.17 -14.02
C PRO A 146 -0.16 -0.95 -14.73
N PRO A 147 -1.50 -0.96 -14.70
CA PRO A 147 -2.27 -1.97 -15.42
C PRO A 147 -1.87 -1.89 -16.89
N THR A 148 -1.25 -2.97 -17.40
CA THR A 148 -1.06 -3.15 -18.83
C THR A 148 -2.46 -3.27 -19.42
N GLY A 149 -3.01 -2.16 -19.91
CA GLY A 149 -4.15 -2.22 -20.79
C GLY A 149 -3.78 -3.14 -21.94
N GLU A 150 -4.50 -4.26 -22.08
CA GLU A 150 -4.61 -4.87 -23.40
C GLU A 150 -5.20 -3.78 -24.31
N GLU A 151 -4.40 -3.37 -25.31
CA GLU A 151 -4.81 -2.44 -26.37
C GLU A 151 -6.07 -2.91 -27.11
#